data_AF-A0A7E5WQP2-F1
#
_entry.id   AF-A0A7E5WQP2-F1
#
_cell.length_a   1.000
_cell.length_b   1.000
_cell.length_c   1.000
_cell.angle_alpha   90.00
_cell.angle_beta   90.00
_cell.angle_gamma   90.00
#
_symmetry.space_group_name_H-M   'P 1'
#
loop_
_entity.id
_entity.type
_entity.pdbx_description
1 polymer ?
#
loop_
_entity_poly.entity_id
_entity_poly.type
_entity_poly.pdbx_seq_one_letter_code
_entity_poly.pdbx_strand_id
1 'polypeptide(L)'
;MEAKLKEYRALRRRKELIENTKEALQQTKDKVVDFIVPKIIQNMGKIREEEILLIENEDLIAHASHVEEIPPEEARSETSEVESYEEEESCGYCMIKLPIYALIWLGLYAYFLYLQFGAVFFVISVLIGIYINTRTRPRKKGEVSAYSVFNEDCASIDGTLTPEQFEREIRYGAGTVRSF
;
A
#
# COMPACT_ATOMS: atom_id res chain seq x y z
N MET A 1 37.71 35.88 31.65
CA MET A 1 36.25 35.72 31.86
C MET A 1 35.46 35.55 30.55
N GLU A 2 35.82 36.26 29.48
CA GLU A 2 35.05 36.35 28.23
C GLU A 2 34.71 35.00 27.56
N ALA A 3 35.63 34.02 27.59
CA ALA A 3 35.40 32.68 27.02
C ALA A 3 34.15 32.00 27.60
N LYS A 4 34.04 31.95 28.93
CA LYS A 4 32.85 31.40 29.64
C LYS A 4 31.56 32.14 29.27
N LEU A 5 31.66 33.44 28.98
CA LEU A 5 30.52 34.28 28.62
C LEU A 5 30.07 34.05 27.16
N LYS A 6 31.02 33.73 26.27
CA LYS A 6 30.75 33.27 24.89
C LYS A 6 30.12 31.88 24.88
N GLU A 7 30.61 30.96 25.69
CA GLU A 7 30.04 29.62 25.88
C GLU A 7 28.59 29.70 26.41
N TYR A 8 28.35 30.50 27.45
CA TYR A 8 27.01 30.72 28.00
C TYR A 8 26.01 31.24 26.95
N ARG A 9 26.42 32.23 26.12
CA ARG A 9 25.60 32.73 25.01
C ARG A 9 25.30 31.66 23.96
N ALA A 10 26.28 30.81 23.63
CA ALA A 10 26.11 29.71 22.68
C ALA A 10 25.17 28.61 23.22
N LEU A 11 25.29 28.26 24.51
CA LEU A 11 24.40 27.32 25.19
C LEU A 11 22.97 27.85 25.26
N ARG A 12 22.79 29.14 25.57
CA ARG A 12 21.48 29.78 25.62
C ARG A 12 20.75 29.74 24.26
N ARG A 13 21.42 30.14 23.17
CA ARG A 13 20.86 30.05 21.81
C ARG A 13 20.46 28.63 21.43
N ARG A 14 21.26 27.62 21.81
CA ARG A 14 20.92 26.20 21.57
C ARG A 14 19.64 25.79 22.30
N LYS A 15 19.46 26.22 23.55
CA LYS A 15 18.22 25.96 24.31
C LYS A 15 17.01 26.64 23.68
N GLU A 16 17.13 27.92 23.33
CA GLU A 16 16.07 28.71 22.69
C GLU A 16 15.62 28.08 21.35
N LEU A 17 16.55 27.54 20.56
CA LEU A 17 16.23 26.77 19.35
C LEU A 17 15.52 25.44 19.66
N ILE A 18 16.00 24.69 20.65
CA ILE A 18 15.38 23.41 21.06
C ILE A 18 13.95 23.65 21.57
N GLU A 19 13.72 24.65 22.41
CA GLU A 19 12.40 24.98 22.95
C GLU A 19 11.44 25.41 21.83
N ASN A 20 11.85 26.31 20.93
CA ASN A 20 11.04 26.69 19.77
C ASN A 20 10.72 25.50 18.85
N THR A 21 11.69 24.61 18.56
CA THR A 21 11.41 23.39 17.78
C THR A 21 10.48 22.41 18.49
N LYS A 22 10.53 22.35 19.83
CA LYS A 22 9.63 21.53 20.65
C LYS A 22 8.22 22.10 20.66
N GLU A 23 8.06 23.41 20.81
CA GLU A 23 6.77 24.10 20.75
C GLU A 23 6.12 23.95 19.37
N ALA A 24 6.89 24.14 18.29
CA ALA A 24 6.40 23.92 16.93
C ALA A 24 5.95 22.46 16.72
N LEU A 25 6.72 21.48 17.22
CA LEU A 25 6.36 20.05 17.14
C LEU A 25 5.15 19.69 18.01
N GLN A 26 4.97 20.32 19.18
CA GLN A 26 3.77 20.16 19.99
C GLN A 26 2.54 20.72 19.25
N GLN A 27 2.63 21.94 18.71
CA GLN A 27 1.54 22.54 17.93
C GLN A 27 1.16 21.73 16.68
N THR A 28 2.12 21.08 16.00
CA THR A 28 1.77 20.18 14.88
C THR A 28 1.18 18.87 15.36
N LYS A 29 1.69 18.29 16.45
CA LYS A 29 1.10 17.09 17.07
C LYS A 29 -0.36 17.31 17.46
N ASP A 30 -0.66 18.39 18.15
CA ASP A 30 -2.00 18.66 18.67
C ASP A 30 -3.01 18.88 17.52
N LYS A 31 -2.63 19.63 16.47
CA LYS A 31 -3.42 19.77 15.24
C LYS A 31 -3.67 18.44 14.52
N VAL A 32 -2.69 17.54 14.51
CA VAL A 32 -2.82 16.21 13.90
C VAL A 32 -3.73 15.31 14.76
N VAL A 33 -3.67 15.41 16.08
CA VAL A 33 -4.60 14.71 17.00
C VAL A 33 -6.03 15.22 16.78
N ASP A 34 -6.26 16.53 16.73
CA ASP A 34 -7.59 17.11 16.48
C ASP A 34 -8.17 16.75 15.09
N PHE A 35 -7.31 16.50 14.10
CA PHE A 35 -7.71 16.07 12.76
C PHE A 35 -8.02 14.57 12.67
N ILE A 36 -7.22 13.73 13.35
CA ILE A 36 -7.34 12.26 13.29
C ILE A 36 -8.39 11.73 14.28
N VAL A 37 -8.56 12.37 15.44
CA VAL A 37 -9.53 11.97 16.46
C VAL A 37 -10.82 12.79 16.27
N PRO A 38 -11.86 12.24 15.59
CA PRO A 38 -13.13 12.94 15.51
C PRO A 38 -13.70 13.17 16.92
N LYS A 39 -14.32 14.33 17.15
CA LYS A 39 -14.95 14.71 18.43
C LYS A 39 -15.88 13.63 19.02
N ILE A 40 -16.41 12.75 18.18
CA ILE A 40 -17.20 11.57 18.55
C ILE A 40 -16.45 10.70 19.58
N ILE A 41 -15.15 10.44 19.40
CA ILE A 41 -14.35 9.58 20.30
C ILE A 41 -14.12 10.27 21.67
N GLN A 42 -13.87 11.58 21.66
CA GLN A 42 -13.76 12.37 22.91
C GLN A 42 -15.08 12.36 23.68
N ASN A 43 -16.21 12.55 22.99
CA ASN A 43 -17.54 12.49 23.59
C ASN A 43 -17.87 11.08 24.12
N MET A 44 -17.47 10.02 23.42
CA MET A 44 -17.67 8.63 23.85
C MET A 44 -16.87 8.28 25.11
N GLY A 45 -15.71 8.91 25.33
CA GLY A 45 -14.97 8.82 26.59
C GLY A 45 -15.76 9.37 27.77
N LYS A 46 -16.40 10.52 27.60
CA LYS A 46 -17.23 11.15 28.62
C LYS A 46 -18.52 10.37 28.91
N ILE A 47 -19.22 9.92 27.87
CA ILE A 47 -20.44 9.10 28.01
C ILE A 47 -20.15 7.82 28.81
N ARG A 48 -19.00 7.17 28.56
CA ARG A 48 -18.62 5.94 29.26
C ARG A 48 -18.33 6.13 30.75
N GLU A 49 -17.81 7.29 31.18
CA GLU A 49 -17.65 7.59 32.62
C GLU A 49 -19.00 7.78 33.31
N GLU A 50 -19.99 8.35 32.62
CA GLU A 50 -21.36 8.51 33.11
C GLU A 50 -22.12 7.17 33.11
N GLU A 51 -21.91 6.31 32.10
CA GLU A 51 -22.52 4.98 31.95
C GLU A 51 -22.02 3.95 32.98
N ILE A 52 -20.70 3.93 33.28
CA ILE A 52 -20.12 3.05 34.31
C ILE A 52 -20.72 3.32 35.70
N LEU A 53 -21.11 4.58 35.99
CA LEU A 53 -21.73 4.98 37.25
C LEU A 53 -23.21 4.56 37.36
N LEU A 54 -23.87 4.30 36.22
CA LEU A 54 -25.26 3.85 36.17
C LEU A 54 -25.37 2.33 36.28
N ILE A 55 -24.44 1.59 35.67
CA ILE A 55 -24.41 0.11 35.69
C ILE A 55 -24.36 -0.45 37.12
N GLU A 56 -23.64 0.19 38.06
CA GLU A 56 -23.57 -0.24 39.46
C GLU A 56 -24.92 -0.20 40.21
N ASN A 57 -25.95 0.46 39.66
CA ASN A 57 -27.26 0.61 40.30
C ASN A 57 -28.40 -0.20 39.63
N GLU A 58 -28.16 -0.84 38.48
CA GLU A 58 -29.23 -1.41 37.63
C GLU A 58 -29.30 -2.96 37.65
N ASP A 59 -28.44 -3.63 38.43
CA ASP A 59 -28.31 -5.12 38.56
C ASP A 59 -29.51 -5.84 39.24
N LEU A 60 -30.71 -5.25 39.24
CA LEU A 60 -31.85 -5.71 40.07
C LEU A 60 -33.17 -6.00 39.33
N ILE A 61 -33.31 -5.80 38.01
CA ILE A 61 -34.60 -5.98 37.31
C ILE A 61 -34.53 -6.81 36.01
N ALA A 62 -34.80 -8.11 36.18
CA ALA A 62 -35.65 -8.99 35.36
C ALA A 62 -35.46 -9.16 33.83
N HIS A 63 -35.12 -10.40 33.46
CA HIS A 63 -35.75 -11.25 32.42
C HIS A 63 -36.81 -10.65 31.47
N ALA A 64 -36.56 -10.79 30.15
CA ALA A 64 -37.54 -11.35 29.20
C ALA A 64 -36.85 -11.86 27.91
N SER A 65 -37.37 -12.93 27.31
CA SER A 65 -36.81 -13.63 26.15
C SER A 65 -37.66 -13.46 24.88
N HIS A 66 -37.04 -13.38 23.70
CA HIS A 66 -37.61 -13.97 22.48
C HIS A 66 -36.52 -14.37 21.47
N VAL A 67 -36.78 -15.45 20.73
CA VAL A 67 -35.90 -16.04 19.69
C VAL A 67 -36.75 -16.29 18.44
N GLU A 68 -36.21 -16.01 17.26
CA GLU A 68 -36.60 -16.56 15.94
C GLU A 68 -35.62 -16.00 14.88
N GLU A 69 -35.37 -16.58 13.70
CA GLU A 69 -34.94 -17.91 13.22
C GLU A 69 -34.56 -17.71 11.71
N ILE A 70 -33.78 -18.59 11.06
CA ILE A 70 -33.16 -18.38 9.72
C ILE A 70 -33.18 -19.68 8.89
N PRO A 71 -33.82 -19.72 7.70
CA PRO A 71 -33.10 -19.84 6.39
C PRO A 71 -33.95 -19.28 5.18
N PRO A 72 -33.71 -19.58 3.87
CA PRO A 72 -32.55 -20.14 3.16
C PRO A 72 -32.07 -19.35 1.89
N GLU A 73 -31.01 -19.88 1.27
CA GLU A 73 -30.40 -19.53 -0.01
C GLU A 73 -31.28 -19.75 -1.26
N GLU A 74 -30.95 -19.09 -2.38
CA GLU A 74 -31.01 -19.70 -3.72
C GLU A 74 -29.96 -19.09 -4.67
N ALA A 75 -29.65 -19.74 -5.79
CA ALA A 75 -28.29 -19.71 -6.37
C ALA A 75 -28.18 -19.45 -7.89
N ARG A 76 -27.01 -18.89 -8.26
CA ARG A 76 -26.17 -19.21 -9.44
C ARG A 76 -26.56 -18.68 -10.85
N SER A 77 -25.48 -18.36 -11.61
CA SER A 77 -25.39 -18.15 -13.08
C SER A 77 -26.13 -16.93 -13.66
N GLU A 78 -25.58 -16.13 -14.58
CA GLU A 78 -24.19 -15.91 -15.03
C GLU A 78 -24.14 -14.48 -15.66
N THR A 79 -23.13 -13.94 -16.35
CA THR A 79 -22.21 -14.50 -17.36
C THR A 79 -20.91 -13.67 -17.40
N SER A 80 -19.90 -14.15 -18.12
CA SER A 80 -18.65 -13.43 -18.42
C SER A 80 -18.83 -12.24 -19.37
N GLU A 81 -18.36 -11.05 -18.98
CA GLU A 81 -17.87 -10.04 -19.90
C GLU A 81 -16.50 -9.53 -19.42
N VAL A 82 -15.47 -9.72 -20.23
CA VAL A 82 -14.11 -9.23 -19.96
C VAL A 82 -13.99 -7.85 -20.62
N GLU A 83 -14.48 -6.83 -19.93
CA GLU A 83 -14.22 -5.45 -20.35
C GLU A 83 -12.81 -5.03 -19.94
N SER A 84 -11.94 -4.82 -20.93
CA SER A 84 -10.62 -4.25 -20.74
C SER A 84 -10.73 -2.73 -20.58
N TYR A 85 -11.00 -2.27 -19.36
CA TYR A 85 -10.97 -0.86 -19.04
C TYR A 85 -9.51 -0.34 -19.02
N GLU A 86 -9.13 0.45 -20.02
CA GLU A 86 -7.98 1.34 -19.87
C GLU A 86 -8.41 2.55 -19.00
N GLU A 87 -8.34 2.41 -17.68
CA GLU A 87 -8.48 3.55 -16.77
C GLU A 87 -7.30 4.52 -16.98
N GLU A 88 -7.56 5.66 -17.62
CA GLU A 88 -6.69 6.83 -17.51
C GLU A 88 -6.74 7.36 -16.07
N GLU A 89 -5.93 6.79 -15.18
CA GLU A 89 -5.90 7.18 -13.76
C GLU A 89 -5.44 8.64 -13.57
N SER A 90 -6.41 9.51 -13.34
CA SER A 90 -6.21 10.88 -12.86
C SER A 90 -5.31 10.88 -11.62
N CYS A 91 -4.26 11.71 -11.63
CA CYS A 91 -3.13 11.67 -10.68
C CYS A 91 -3.51 11.78 -9.19
N GLY A 92 -4.73 12.21 -8.85
CA GLY A 92 -5.24 12.19 -7.47
C GLY A 92 -5.66 10.81 -6.97
N TYR A 93 -6.22 9.94 -7.83
CA TYR A 93 -6.68 8.61 -7.43
C TYR A 93 -5.53 7.66 -7.14
N CYS A 94 -4.45 7.71 -7.94
CA CYS A 94 -3.26 6.89 -7.73
C CYS A 94 -2.63 7.10 -6.33
N MET A 95 -2.57 8.36 -5.87
CA MET A 95 -2.06 8.74 -4.54
C MET A 95 -2.91 8.25 -3.36
N ILE A 96 -4.20 7.96 -3.58
CA ILE A 96 -5.13 7.47 -2.55
C ILE A 96 -5.24 5.94 -2.60
N LYS A 97 -5.19 5.31 -3.78
CA LYS A 97 -5.17 3.85 -3.94
C LYS A 97 -3.98 3.23 -3.19
N LEU A 98 -2.77 3.79 -3.33
CA LEU A 98 -1.54 3.24 -2.71
C LEU A 98 -1.58 3.12 -1.17
N PRO A 99 -1.92 4.16 -0.38
CA PRO A 99 -1.99 4.03 1.08
C PRO A 99 -3.11 3.09 1.55
N ILE A 100 -4.23 2.96 0.81
CA ILE A 100 -5.29 2.00 1.14
C ILE A 100 -4.74 0.56 1.06
N TYR A 101 -4.09 0.19 -0.05
CA TYR A 101 -3.46 -1.13 -0.17
C TYR A 101 -2.35 -1.35 0.88
N ALA A 102 -1.56 -0.32 1.20
CA ALA A 102 -0.53 -0.40 2.23
C ALA A 102 -1.10 -0.64 3.64
N LEU A 103 -2.21 0.00 4.01
CA LEU A 103 -2.89 -0.21 5.29
C LEU A 103 -3.47 -1.62 5.42
N ILE A 104 -4.11 -2.12 4.36
CA ILE A 104 -4.64 -3.50 4.31
C ILE A 104 -3.50 -4.51 4.47
N TRP A 105 -2.41 -4.32 3.74
CA TRP A 105 -1.21 -5.16 3.83
C TRP A 105 -0.58 -5.13 5.23
N LEU A 106 -0.49 -3.94 5.85
CA LEU A 106 0.09 -3.79 7.19
C LEU A 106 -0.78 -4.47 8.27
N GLY A 107 -2.11 -4.41 8.13
CA GLY A 107 -3.04 -5.13 9.01
C GLY A 107 -2.89 -6.65 8.90
N LEU A 108 -2.80 -7.18 7.68
CA LEU A 108 -2.48 -8.59 7.43
C LEU A 108 -1.12 -8.99 8.03
N TYR A 109 -0.08 -8.16 7.83
CA TYR A 109 1.24 -8.41 8.39
C TYR A 109 1.24 -8.45 9.93
N ALA A 110 0.51 -7.54 10.58
CA ALA A 110 0.35 -7.53 12.03
C ALA A 110 -0.35 -8.80 12.55
N TYR A 111 -1.36 -9.32 11.82
CA TYR A 111 -2.00 -10.59 12.14
C TYR A 111 -1.03 -11.78 12.03
N PHE A 112 -0.21 -11.83 10.98
CA PHE A 112 0.83 -12.88 10.84
C PHE A 112 1.96 -12.76 11.87
N LEU A 113 2.27 -11.55 12.37
CA LEU A 113 3.19 -11.36 13.50
C LEU A 113 2.64 -11.96 14.80
N TYR A 114 1.33 -11.82 15.07
CA TYR A 114 0.69 -12.48 16.22
C TYR A 114 0.78 -14.01 16.14
N LEU A 115 0.63 -14.57 14.94
CA LEU A 115 0.80 -16.00 14.66
C LEU A 115 2.28 -16.48 14.67
N GLN A 116 3.25 -15.60 14.94
CA GLN A 116 4.70 -15.84 14.81
C GLN A 116 5.18 -16.23 13.38
N PHE A 117 4.30 -16.18 12.37
CA PHE A 117 4.58 -16.51 10.97
C PHE A 117 4.87 -15.28 10.08
N GLY A 118 4.99 -14.08 10.66
CA GLY A 118 5.21 -12.82 9.95
C GLY A 118 6.36 -12.84 8.92
N ALA A 119 7.47 -13.54 9.23
CA ALA A 119 8.59 -13.68 8.31
C ALA A 119 8.22 -14.38 6.99
N VAL A 120 7.35 -15.40 7.04
CA VAL A 120 6.92 -16.14 5.84
C VAL A 120 6.01 -15.28 4.98
N PHE A 121 5.04 -14.57 5.59
CA PHE A 121 4.20 -13.59 4.89
C PHE A 121 5.05 -12.50 4.21
N PHE A 122 6.06 -11.97 4.91
CA PHE A 122 6.95 -10.95 4.37
C PHE A 122 7.75 -11.46 3.15
N VAL A 123 8.35 -12.65 3.23
CA VAL A 123 9.10 -13.24 2.11
C VAL A 123 8.19 -13.48 0.90
N ILE A 124 6.99 -14.04 1.09
CA ILE A 124 6.02 -14.24 0.01
C ILE A 124 5.60 -12.88 -0.59
N SER A 125 5.33 -11.88 0.24
CA SER A 125 5.00 -10.53 -0.20
C SER A 125 6.12 -9.89 -1.04
N VAL A 126 7.38 -10.06 -0.64
CA VAL A 126 8.53 -9.53 -1.39
C VAL A 126 8.69 -10.26 -2.73
N LEU A 127 8.51 -11.59 -2.75
CA LEU A 127 8.53 -12.37 -4.00
C LEU A 127 7.42 -11.96 -4.97
N ILE A 128 6.20 -11.74 -4.47
CA ILE A 128 5.07 -11.23 -5.27
C ILE A 128 5.36 -9.80 -5.77
N GLY A 129 5.90 -8.93 -4.90
CA GLY A 129 6.30 -7.58 -5.26
C GLY A 129 7.37 -7.55 -6.37
N ILE A 130 8.38 -8.41 -6.26
CA ILE A 130 9.39 -8.60 -7.31
C ILE A 130 8.72 -9.13 -8.58
N TYR A 131 7.88 -10.16 -8.51
CA TYR A 131 7.21 -10.74 -9.68
C TYR A 131 6.34 -9.72 -10.44
N ILE A 132 5.58 -8.89 -9.73
CA ILE A 132 4.74 -7.83 -10.34
C ILE A 132 5.60 -6.68 -10.88
N ASN A 133 6.72 -6.35 -10.23
CA ASN A 133 7.63 -5.29 -10.68
C ASN A 133 8.51 -5.74 -11.86
N THR A 134 8.89 -7.03 -11.90
CA THR A 134 9.53 -7.62 -13.07
C THR A 134 8.56 -7.61 -14.25
N ARG A 135 9.11 -7.41 -15.45
CA ARG A 135 8.33 -7.02 -16.60
C ARG A 135 7.57 -8.19 -17.25
N THR A 136 6.40 -8.50 -16.72
CA THR A 136 5.51 -9.59 -17.17
C THR A 136 4.81 -9.31 -18.50
N ARG A 137 4.80 -8.06 -18.98
CA ARG A 137 4.24 -7.72 -20.31
C ARG A 137 5.20 -8.09 -21.46
N PRO A 138 4.68 -8.55 -22.61
CA PRO A 138 5.50 -8.79 -23.81
C PRO A 138 6.23 -7.52 -24.24
N ARG A 139 7.37 -7.67 -24.94
CA ARG A 139 8.10 -6.54 -25.54
C ARG A 139 7.14 -5.75 -26.42
N LYS A 140 7.01 -4.42 -26.22
CA LYS A 140 6.41 -3.59 -27.27
C LYS A 140 7.32 -3.64 -28.49
N LYS A 141 6.71 -3.70 -29.67
CA LYS A 141 7.42 -3.77 -30.95
C LYS A 141 8.26 -2.50 -31.14
N GLY A 142 9.59 -2.64 -31.10
CA GLY A 142 10.55 -1.52 -31.13
C GLY A 142 11.21 -1.17 -29.79
N GLU A 143 10.94 -1.89 -28.69
CA GLU A 143 11.69 -1.70 -27.43
C GLU A 143 13.15 -2.14 -27.55
N VAL A 144 14.04 -1.15 -27.62
CA VAL A 144 15.50 -1.29 -27.58
C VAL A 144 15.91 -2.27 -26.46
N SER A 145 16.74 -3.26 -26.82
CA SER A 145 17.23 -4.24 -25.85
C SER A 145 18.34 -3.63 -25.00
N ALA A 146 18.54 -4.10 -23.76
CA ALA A 146 19.65 -3.60 -22.93
C ALA A 146 21.03 -3.87 -23.58
N TYR A 147 21.13 -4.88 -24.44
CA TYR A 147 22.35 -5.23 -25.18
C TYR A 147 22.54 -4.41 -26.47
N SER A 148 21.54 -3.64 -26.91
CA SER A 148 21.70 -2.71 -28.03
C SER A 148 22.73 -1.61 -27.77
N VAL A 149 23.05 -1.33 -26.50
CA VAL A 149 24.12 -0.38 -26.10
C VAL A 149 25.50 -0.80 -26.63
N PHE A 150 25.68 -2.07 -27.00
CA PHE A 150 26.91 -2.60 -27.62
C PHE A 150 26.86 -2.66 -29.15
N ASN A 151 25.78 -2.19 -29.79
CA ASN A 151 25.63 -2.16 -31.23
C ASN A 151 25.59 -0.71 -31.74
N GLU A 152 26.09 -0.48 -32.95
CA GLU A 152 25.97 0.83 -33.58
C GLU A 152 24.48 1.18 -33.81
N ASP A 153 24.15 2.47 -33.73
CA ASP A 153 22.79 3.03 -33.76
C ASP A 153 21.78 2.48 -32.71
N CYS A 154 22.25 1.78 -31.67
CA CYS A 154 21.40 1.12 -30.67
C CYS A 154 20.35 0.15 -31.29
N ALA A 155 20.61 -0.38 -32.47
CA ALA A 155 19.74 -1.35 -33.13
C ALA A 155 19.87 -2.75 -32.50
N SER A 156 18.90 -3.64 -32.73
CA SER A 156 19.10 -5.08 -32.55
C SER A 156 20.02 -5.61 -33.65
N ILE A 157 21.02 -6.43 -33.29
CA ILE A 157 21.95 -7.02 -34.27
C ILE A 157 21.18 -7.90 -35.24
N ASP A 158 21.32 -7.59 -36.53
CA ASP A 158 20.72 -8.36 -37.62
C ASP A 158 21.26 -9.80 -37.62
N GLY A 159 20.38 -10.79 -37.73
CA GLY A 159 20.70 -12.21 -37.50
C GLY A 159 20.57 -12.70 -36.05
N THR A 160 20.21 -11.87 -35.07
CA THR A 160 19.71 -12.37 -33.77
C THR A 160 18.35 -13.05 -34.01
N LEU A 161 18.23 -14.35 -33.72
CA LEU A 161 16.97 -15.08 -33.85
C LEU A 161 15.84 -14.39 -33.05
N THR A 162 14.95 -13.71 -33.75
CA THR A 162 13.77 -13.12 -33.10
C THR A 162 12.80 -14.24 -32.72
N PRO A 163 12.11 -14.16 -31.57
CA PRO A 163 11.13 -15.18 -31.18
C PRO A 163 10.03 -15.38 -32.24
N GLU A 164 9.61 -14.31 -32.92
CA GLU A 164 8.63 -14.34 -34.01
C GLU A 164 9.15 -15.11 -35.24
N GLN A 165 10.43 -14.94 -35.60
CA GLN A 165 11.06 -15.71 -36.67
C GLN A 165 11.22 -17.18 -36.28
N PHE A 166 11.69 -17.47 -35.07
CA PHE A 166 11.87 -18.84 -34.58
C PHE A 166 10.55 -19.59 -34.47
N GLU A 167 9.48 -18.94 -33.99
CA GLU A 167 8.12 -19.50 -33.99
C GLU A 167 7.63 -19.78 -35.42
N ARG A 168 7.91 -18.88 -36.38
CA ARG A 168 7.57 -19.06 -37.80
C ARG A 168 8.35 -20.20 -38.43
N GLU A 169 9.65 -20.33 -38.14
CA GLU A 169 10.50 -21.42 -38.65
C GLU A 169 10.12 -22.78 -38.04
N ILE A 170 9.72 -22.83 -36.77
CA ILE A 170 9.17 -24.06 -36.16
C ILE A 170 7.79 -24.41 -36.76
N ARG A 171 6.88 -23.44 -36.91
CA ARG A 171 5.50 -23.69 -37.35
C ARG A 171 5.39 -23.99 -38.85
N TYR A 172 6.21 -23.36 -39.68
CA TYR A 172 6.11 -23.43 -41.15
C TYR A 172 7.38 -23.97 -41.82
N GLY A 173 8.42 -24.29 -41.08
CA GLY A 173 9.70 -24.77 -41.60
C GLY A 173 10.64 -23.64 -42.05
N ALA A 174 11.94 -23.92 -42.03
CA ALA A 174 13.02 -22.97 -42.37
C ALA A 174 12.99 -22.42 -43.81
N GLY A 175 12.13 -22.94 -44.68
CA GLY A 175 11.98 -22.47 -46.07
C GLY A 175 11.07 -21.25 -46.25
N THR A 176 10.20 -20.94 -45.27
CA THR A 176 9.09 -19.99 -45.45
C THR A 176 9.50 -18.52 -45.29
N VAL A 177 10.75 -18.23 -44.88
CA VAL A 177 11.21 -16.86 -44.58
C VAL A 177 11.70 -16.08 -45.81
N ARG A 178 11.70 -16.69 -47.01
CA ARG A 178 11.98 -15.97 -48.27
C ARG A 178 10.71 -15.39 -48.89
N SER A 179 10.37 -14.17 -48.49
CA SER A 179 9.62 -13.24 -49.34
C SER A 179 10.43 -11.96 -49.51
N PHE A 180 10.37 -11.40 -50.72
CA PHE A 180 10.85 -10.06 -51.05
C PHE A 180 10.00 -9.00 -50.34
#